data_AF-A0A7U6FS44-F1
#
_entry.id   AF-A0A7U6FS44-F1
#
_cell.length_a   1.000
_cell.length_b   1.000
_cell.length_c   1.000
_cell.angle_alpha   90.00
_cell.angle_beta   90.00
_cell.angle_gamma   90.00
#
_symmetry.space_group_name_H-M   'P 1'
#
loop_
_entity.id
_entity.type
_entity.pdbx_description
1 polymer ?
#
loop_
_entity_poly.entity_id
_entity_poly.type
_entity_poly.pdbx_seq_one_letter_code
_entity_poly.pdbx_strand_id
1 'polypeptide(L)'
;MSRPLFDEAVCKFIDAKLSKDGSITTVDVFNAFGLGRQKVSRIFTKYRNDHPHNMHHDVHQKCYVRGDDFEAVQLISVSPEEYLNAVCVVFGEQKG
;
A
#
# COMPACT_ATOMS: atom_id res chain seq x y z
N MET A 1 8.39 12.89 -15.81
CA MET A 1 9.51 12.66 -14.87
C MET A 1 9.03 12.04 -13.54
N SER A 2 8.20 10.98 -13.51
CA SER A 2 7.34 10.79 -12.32
C SER A 2 6.76 9.40 -12.02
N ARG A 3 6.94 8.36 -12.85
CA ARG A 3 6.29 7.05 -12.61
C ARG A 3 6.89 6.22 -11.46
N PRO A 4 8.23 6.05 -11.36
CA PRO A 4 8.83 5.16 -10.37
C PRO A 4 8.63 5.62 -8.93
N LEU A 5 8.74 6.93 -8.68
CA LEU A 5 8.64 7.51 -7.32
C LEU A 5 7.25 7.30 -6.70
N PHE A 6 6.19 7.44 -7.50
CA PHE A 6 4.83 7.16 -7.02
C PHE A 6 4.61 5.68 -6.76
N ASP A 7 5.16 4.80 -7.60
CA ASP A 7 5.00 3.36 -7.43
C ASP A 7 5.72 2.92 -6.13
N GLU A 8 6.90 3.46 -5.85
CA GLU A 8 7.63 3.24 -4.59
C GLU A 8 6.85 3.77 -3.37
N ALA A 9 6.30 4.99 -3.46
CA ALA A 9 5.50 5.56 -2.38
C ALA A 9 4.26 4.72 -2.05
N VAL A 10 3.62 4.14 -3.06
CA VAL A 10 2.49 3.22 -2.87
C VAL A 10 2.96 1.90 -2.27
N CYS A 11 4.10 1.34 -2.70
CA CYS A 11 4.67 0.13 -2.10
C CYS A 11 4.98 0.31 -0.61
N LYS A 12 5.59 1.45 -0.23
CA LYS A 12 5.79 1.84 1.18
C LYS A 12 4.49 2.00 1.96
N PHE A 13 3.45 2.50 1.31
CA PHE A 13 2.12 2.61 1.92
C PHE A 13 1.46 1.25 2.13
N ILE A 14 1.63 0.30 1.20
CA ILE A 14 1.19 -1.09 1.35
C ILE A 14 1.84 -1.69 2.60
N ASP A 15 3.17 -1.59 2.73
CA ASP A 15 3.89 -2.06 3.92
C ASP A 15 3.37 -1.43 5.21
N ALA A 16 3.17 -0.11 5.22
CA ALA A 16 2.69 0.60 6.39
C ALA A 16 1.30 0.12 6.83
N LYS A 17 0.37 -0.02 5.87
CA LYS A 17 -1.00 -0.49 6.14
C LYS A 17 -1.03 -1.95 6.59
N LEU A 18 -0.27 -2.83 5.95
CA LEU A 18 -0.18 -4.22 6.37
C LEU A 18 0.45 -4.34 7.76
N SER A 19 1.49 -3.57 8.05
CA SER A 19 2.13 -3.56 9.38
C SER A 19 1.16 -3.13 10.48
N LYS A 20 0.42 -2.06 10.25
CA LYS A 20 -0.45 -1.42 11.26
C LYS A 20 -1.82 -2.07 11.38
N ASP A 21 -2.50 -2.26 10.25
CA ASP A 21 -3.91 -2.66 10.20
C ASP A 21 -4.09 -4.13 9.82
N GLY A 22 -3.01 -4.82 9.43
CA GLY A 22 -3.06 -6.21 8.95
C GLY A 22 -3.75 -6.41 7.60
N SER A 23 -4.30 -5.35 7.01
CA SER A 23 -5.00 -5.40 5.73
C SER A 23 -4.98 -4.07 4.98
N ILE A 24 -5.21 -4.14 3.67
CA ILE A 24 -5.29 -2.98 2.78
C ILE A 24 -6.22 -3.25 1.59
N THR A 25 -6.93 -2.22 1.16
CA THR A 25 -7.73 -2.21 -0.06
C THR A 25 -7.12 -1.32 -1.13
N THR A 26 -7.53 -1.52 -2.39
CA THR A 26 -7.17 -0.59 -3.47
C THR A 26 -7.82 0.79 -3.29
N VAL A 27 -8.92 0.87 -2.52
CA VAL A 27 -9.60 2.12 -2.17
C VAL A 27 -8.76 2.94 -1.19
N ASP A 28 -8.06 2.31 -0.24
CA ASP A 28 -7.15 3.02 0.68
C ASP A 28 -6.07 3.79 -0.11
N VAL A 29 -5.49 3.15 -1.12
CA VAL A 29 -4.47 3.77 -1.98
C VAL A 29 -5.08 4.87 -2.86
N PHE A 30 -6.31 4.68 -3.36
CA PHE A 30 -7.00 5.73 -4.10
C PHE A 30 -7.25 6.96 -3.21
N ASN A 31 -7.76 6.76 -1.99
CA ASN A 31 -8.04 7.85 -1.04
C ASN A 31 -6.77 8.57 -0.58
N ALA A 32 -5.65 7.85 -0.48
CA ALA A 32 -4.37 8.40 -0.04
C ALA A 32 -3.60 9.13 -1.16
N PHE A 33 -3.67 8.67 -2.41
CA PHE A 33 -2.82 9.19 -3.50
C PHE A 33 -3.57 9.73 -4.73
N GLY A 34 -4.90 9.57 -4.80
CA GLY A 34 -5.71 9.98 -5.95
C GLY A 34 -5.39 9.19 -7.24
N LEU A 35 -4.79 8.00 -7.13
CA LEU A 35 -4.32 7.24 -8.29
C LEU A 35 -5.45 6.39 -8.91
N GLY A 36 -5.58 6.45 -10.24
CA GLY A 36 -6.57 5.66 -10.95
C GLY A 36 -6.48 4.15 -10.68
N ARG A 37 -7.63 3.49 -10.55
CA ARG A 37 -7.77 2.06 -10.15
C ARG A 37 -6.88 1.09 -10.94
N GLN A 38 -6.74 1.30 -12.26
CA GLN A 38 -5.90 0.45 -13.10
C GLN A 38 -4.42 0.51 -12.68
N LYS A 39 -3.92 1.70 -12.32
CA LYS A 39 -2.54 1.87 -11.85
C LYS A 39 -2.34 1.18 -10.51
N VAL A 40 -3.26 1.40 -9.57
CA VAL A 40 -3.21 0.76 -8.23
C VAL A 40 -3.21 -0.76 -8.36
N SER A 41 -4.12 -1.33 -9.17
CA SER A 41 -4.18 -2.77 -9.41
C SER A 41 -2.86 -3.33 -9.97
N ARG A 42 -2.21 -2.60 -10.89
CA ARG A 42 -0.89 -2.99 -11.41
C ARG A 42 0.19 -2.98 -10.32
N ILE A 43 0.18 -2.00 -9.43
CA ILE A 43 1.16 -1.91 -8.33
C ILE A 43 0.95 -3.06 -7.33
N PHE A 44 -0.30 -3.35 -6.95
CA PHE A 44 -0.62 -4.50 -6.09
C PHE A 44 -0.17 -5.82 -6.71
N THR A 45 -0.38 -5.98 -8.01
CA THR A 45 0.07 -7.18 -8.74
C THR A 45 1.59 -7.28 -8.73
N LYS A 46 2.29 -6.18 -9.00
CA LYS A 46 3.75 -6.13 -8.93
C LYS A 46 4.26 -6.46 -7.52
N TYR A 47 3.72 -5.80 -6.50
CA TYR A 47 4.11 -6.01 -5.11
C TYR A 47 3.99 -7.48 -4.70
N ARG A 48 2.89 -8.15 -5.06
CA ARG A 48 2.73 -9.60 -4.78
C ARG A 48 3.67 -10.49 -5.57
N ASN A 49 3.98 -10.13 -6.81
CA ASN A 49 4.93 -10.91 -7.60
C ASN A 49 6.35 -10.80 -7.02
N ASP A 50 6.71 -9.61 -6.55
CA ASP A 50 8.02 -9.35 -5.95
C ASP A 50 8.10 -9.94 -4.52
N HIS A 51 6.99 -9.91 -3.76
CA HIS A 51 6.88 -10.35 -2.35
C HIS A 51 5.65 -11.24 -2.12
N PRO A 52 5.65 -12.50 -2.60
CA PRO A 52 4.45 -13.35 -2.64
C PRO A 52 3.90 -13.76 -1.27
N HIS A 53 4.73 -13.72 -0.23
CA HIS A 53 4.33 -14.11 1.14
C HIS A 53 3.80 -12.93 1.97
N ASN A 54 4.02 -11.68 1.53
CA ASN A 54 3.66 -10.51 2.33
C ASN A 54 2.15 -10.25 2.40
N MET A 55 1.40 -10.62 1.36
CA MET A 55 -0.06 -10.47 1.37
C MET A 55 -0.77 -11.43 0.42
N HIS A 56 -1.98 -11.80 0.79
CA HIS A 56 -2.90 -12.57 -0.06
C HIS A 56 -4.25 -11.86 -0.16
N HIS A 57 -5.02 -12.17 -1.20
CA HIS A 57 -6.34 -11.57 -1.40
C HIS A 57 -7.40 -12.40 -0.67
N ASP A 58 -8.06 -11.80 0.32
CA ASP A 58 -9.23 -12.37 0.98
C ASP A 58 -10.49 -12.01 0.18
N VAL A 59 -11.09 -13.01 -0.45
CA VAL A 59 -12.28 -12.85 -1.29
C VAL A 59 -13.54 -12.53 -0.49
N HIS A 60 -13.61 -12.92 0.79
CA HIS A 60 -14.77 -12.65 1.65
C HIS A 60 -14.75 -11.20 2.12
N GLN A 61 -13.59 -10.72 2.54
CA GLN A 61 -13.41 -9.33 3.00
C GLN A 61 -13.16 -8.35 1.85
N LYS A 62 -12.88 -8.83 0.64
CA LYS A 62 -12.56 -8.04 -0.56
C LYS A 62 -11.37 -7.11 -0.34
N CYS A 63 -10.38 -7.57 0.43
CA CYS A 63 -9.17 -6.83 0.76
C CYS A 63 -7.94 -7.73 0.59
N TYR A 64 -6.76 -7.12 0.71
CA TYR A 64 -5.51 -7.85 0.84
C TYR A 64 -5.15 -7.92 2.31
N VAL A 65 -4.85 -9.12 2.79
CA VAL A 65 -4.53 -9.38 4.18
C VAL A 65 -3.06 -9.75 4.29
N ARG A 66 -2.42 -9.29 5.36
CA ARG A 66 -1.03 -9.57 5.70
C ARG A 66 -0.81 -11.08 5.80
N GLY A 67 0.25 -11.58 5.17
CA GLY A 67 0.68 -12.97 5.34
C GLY A 67 1.41 -13.18 6.67
N ASP A 68 1.51 -14.44 7.09
CA ASP A 68 2.12 -14.79 8.38
C ASP A 68 3.62 -14.45 8.43
N ASP A 69 4.32 -14.61 7.30
CA ASP A 69 5.75 -14.31 7.13
C ASP A 69 5.99 -12.90 6.57
N PHE A 70 5.12 -11.94 6.89
CA PHE A 70 5.22 -10.59 6.35
C PHE A 70 6.49 -9.87 6.79
N GLU A 71 7.19 -9.25 5.82
CA GLU A 71 8.30 -8.35 6.05
C GLU A 71 8.09 -6.99 5.36
N ALA A 72 8.23 -5.89 6.08
CA ALA A 72 8.10 -4.52 5.56
C ALA A 72 9.33 -4.08 4.72
N VAL A 73 9.60 -4.81 3.64
CA VAL A 73 10.79 -4.68 2.76
C VAL A 73 10.89 -3.35 2.00
N GLN A 74 9.80 -2.60 1.87
CA GLN A 74 9.74 -1.28 1.24
C GLN A 74 9.83 -0.16 2.27
N LEU A 75 9.31 -0.38 3.49
CA LEU A 75 9.31 0.59 4.59
C LEU A 75 10.34 0.24 5.67
N ILE A 76 11.63 0.37 5.33
CA ILE A 76 12.74 -0.09 6.19
C ILE A 76 13.10 0.92 7.30
N SER A 77 13.08 2.22 7.00
CA SER A 77 13.75 3.24 7.84
C SER A 77 12.80 4.18 8.58
N VAL A 78 11.49 4.02 8.42
CA VAL A 78 10.46 4.90 8.98
C VAL A 78 9.37 4.03 9.58
N SER A 79 8.82 4.42 10.74
CA SER A 79 7.71 3.65 11.31
C SER A 79 6.46 3.71 10.42
N PRO A 80 5.61 2.67 10.44
CA PRO A 80 4.33 2.68 9.72
C PRO A 80 3.50 3.94 10.01
N GLU A 81 3.38 4.33 11.28
CA GLU A 81 2.61 5.50 11.71
C GLU A 81 3.17 6.80 11.14
N GLU A 82 4.48 7.02 11.22
CA GLU A 82 5.12 8.22 10.67
C GLU A 82 4.89 8.33 9.16
N TYR A 83 5.02 7.21 8.44
CA TYR A 83 4.82 7.22 7.00
C TYR A 83 3.36 7.51 6.61
N LEU A 84 2.40 6.88 7.28
CA LEU A 84 0.97 7.11 7.04
C LEU A 84 0.59 8.57 7.34
N ASN A 85 1.11 9.13 8.44
CA ASN A 85 0.92 10.54 8.77
C ASN A 85 1.52 11.46 7.71
N ALA A 86 2.74 11.17 7.24
CA ALA A 86 3.38 11.95 6.18
C ALA A 86 2.59 11.91 4.87
N VAL A 87 2.07 10.75 4.48
CA VAL A 87 1.20 10.62 3.29
C VAL A 87 -0.05 11.47 3.44
N CYS A 88 -0.71 11.43 4.61
CA CYS A 88 -1.88 12.26 4.89
C CYS A 88 -1.56 13.77 4.78
N VAL A 89 -0.41 14.21 5.32
CA VAL A 89 0.02 15.63 5.24
C VAL A 89 0.36 16.05 3.80
N VAL A 90 1.02 15.20 3.02
CA VAL A 90 1.52 15.56 1.68
C VAL A 90 0.43 15.47 0.62
N PHE A 91 -0.41 14.44 0.67
CA PHE A 91 -1.41 14.15 -0.36
C PHE A 91 -2.84 14.53 0.04
N GLY A 92 -3.11 14.72 1.34
CA GLY A 92 -4.44 15.01 1.86
C GLY A 92 -5.42 13.83 1.73
N GLU A 93 -6.61 13.98 2.34
CA GLU A 93 -7.71 13.05 2.08
C GLU A 93 -8.38 13.41 0.75
N GLN A 94 -8.33 12.48 -0.20
CA GLN A 94 -9.07 12.62 -1.45
C GLN A 94 -10.55 12.38 -1.16
N LYS A 95 -11.36 13.44 -1.16
CA LYS A 95 -12.83 13.34 -1.14
C LYS A 95 -13.29 12.79 -2.50
N GLY A 96 -13.45 11.48 -2.58
CA GLY A 96 -14.15 10.81 -3.68
C GLY A 96 -15.65 11.03 -3.60
#